data_AF-A0A819WCU3-F1
#
_entry.id   AF-A0A819WCU3-F1
#
_cell.length_a   1.000
_cell.length_b   1.000
_cell.length_c   1.000
_cell.angle_alpha   90.00
_cell.angle_beta   90.00
_cell.angle_gamma   90.00
#
_symmetry.space_group_name_H-M   'P 1'
#
loop_
_entity.id
_entity.type
_entity.pdbx_description
1 polymer ?
#
loop_
_entity_poly.entity_id
_entity_poly.type
_entity_poly.pdbx_seq_one_letter_code
_entity_poly.pdbx_strand_id
1 'polypeptide(L)'
;VRNQSVLLRGINDNIETMYELIKYLSYINIQPYYVYLHDMVSGAEEFRTSLHFAVELEKLLRGCTAGFNMPQFIVDLPNGGGKRLVSSFDSYDRQTGISIFRSPQITRRKLEQSKTSTDLFFYFDPLRSISEKYQNYNATQFTELVNEQIINSQKNSRSVMPEKNILLKCEPNTNFRFKSI
;
A
#
# COMPACT_ATOMS: atom_id res chain seq x y z
N VAL A 1 -8.20 -23.84 9.43
CA VAL A 1 -8.87 -22.54 9.18
C VAL A 1 -7.81 -21.44 9.18
N ARG A 2 -7.99 -20.37 8.39
CA ARG A 2 -7.05 -19.23 8.35
C ARG A 2 -7.76 -17.95 8.76
N ASN A 3 -7.11 -17.12 9.56
CA ASN A 3 -7.58 -15.79 9.95
C ASN A 3 -7.01 -14.71 9.02
N GLN A 4 -7.87 -13.77 8.65
CA GLN A 4 -7.52 -12.56 7.93
C GLN A 4 -8.01 -11.39 8.76
N SER A 5 -7.10 -10.56 9.24
CA SER A 5 -7.39 -9.34 10.01
C SER A 5 -7.11 -8.11 9.15
N VAL A 6 -7.72 -6.99 9.49
CA VAL A 6 -7.40 -5.67 8.93
C VAL A 6 -6.71 -4.87 10.03
N LEU A 7 -5.60 -4.21 9.69
CA LEU A 7 -4.90 -3.28 10.57
C LEU A 7 -5.70 -1.98 10.61
N LEU A 8 -6.21 -1.67 11.79
CA LEU A 8 -7.13 -0.58 12.06
C LEU A 8 -6.56 0.31 13.15
N ARG A 9 -6.45 1.59 12.83
CA ARG A 9 -5.97 2.61 13.76
C ARG A 9 -6.88 2.71 14.99
N GLY A 10 -6.27 2.75 16.17
CA GLY A 10 -6.95 2.84 17.46
C GLY A 10 -7.69 1.58 17.87
N ILE A 11 -7.55 0.48 17.13
CA ILE A 11 -8.23 -0.79 17.41
C ILE A 11 -7.20 -1.90 17.64
N ASN A 12 -6.36 -2.18 16.64
CA ASN A 12 -5.37 -3.26 16.70
C ASN A 12 -3.99 -2.84 16.17
N ASP A 13 -3.73 -1.54 16.15
CA ASP A 13 -2.48 -0.92 15.69
C ASP A 13 -1.44 -0.75 16.82
N ASN A 14 -1.36 -1.71 17.73
CA ASN A 14 -0.31 -1.77 18.75
C ASN A 14 0.21 -3.19 18.93
N ILE A 15 1.42 -3.31 19.48
CA ILE A 15 2.14 -4.58 19.59
C ILE A 15 1.37 -5.54 20.50
N GLU A 16 0.90 -5.04 21.64
CA GLU A 16 0.24 -5.83 22.68
C GLU A 16 -1.01 -6.51 22.11
N THR A 17 -1.89 -5.73 21.48
CA THR A 17 -3.15 -6.22 20.92
C THR A 17 -2.91 -7.21 19.78
N MET A 18 -2.00 -6.89 18.86
CA MET A 18 -1.73 -7.77 17.72
C MET A 18 -1.02 -9.06 18.16
N TYR A 19 -0.11 -8.98 19.13
CA TYR A 19 0.55 -10.14 19.72
C TYR A 19 -0.45 -11.08 20.40
N GLU A 20 -1.35 -10.53 21.22
CA GLU A 20 -2.41 -11.30 21.88
C GLU A 20 -3.32 -11.99 20.87
N LEU A 21 -3.73 -11.26 19.83
CA LEU A 21 -4.55 -11.83 18.74
C LEU A 21 -3.83 -13.01 18.06
N ILE A 22 -2.57 -12.83 17.65
CA ILE A 22 -1.78 -13.88 16.99
C ILE A 22 -1.66 -15.10 17.92
N LYS A 23 -1.28 -14.87 19.18
CA LYS A 23 -1.11 -15.93 20.19
C LYS A 23 -2.40 -16.70 20.43
N TYR A 24 -3.52 -16.00 20.56
CA TYR A 24 -4.82 -16.62 20.83
C TYR A 24 -5.31 -17.44 19.64
N LEU A 25 -5.20 -16.90 18.42
CA LEU A 25 -5.53 -17.62 17.19
C LEU A 25 -4.73 -18.93 17.08
N SER A 26 -3.43 -18.86 17.32
CA SER A 26 -2.56 -20.05 17.34
C SER A 26 -2.96 -21.05 18.41
N TYR A 27 -3.32 -20.59 19.61
CA TYR A 27 -3.78 -21.46 20.71
C TYR A 27 -5.04 -22.27 20.32
N ILE A 28 -5.97 -21.67 19.58
CA ILE A 28 -7.19 -22.34 19.10
C ILE A 28 -7.03 -22.99 17.72
N ASN A 29 -5.80 -23.23 17.26
CA ASN A 29 -5.47 -23.85 15.97
C ASN A 29 -6.05 -23.12 14.74
N ILE A 30 -6.21 -21.80 14.83
CA ILE A 30 -6.48 -20.94 13.67
C ILE A 30 -5.17 -20.30 13.24
N GLN A 31 -4.79 -20.53 11.98
CA GLN A 31 -3.56 -19.95 11.42
C GLN A 31 -3.75 -18.44 11.19
N PRO A 32 -3.01 -17.55 11.88
CA PRO A 32 -2.92 -16.15 11.50
C PRO A 32 -2.28 -16.10 10.11
N TYR A 33 -3.00 -15.59 9.12
CA TYR A 33 -2.57 -15.68 7.73
C TYR A 33 -2.24 -14.31 7.16
N TYR A 34 -3.20 -13.39 7.16
CA TYR A 34 -2.99 -12.03 6.68
C TYR A 34 -3.39 -10.98 7.71
N VAL A 35 -2.60 -9.91 7.73
CA VAL A 35 -2.99 -8.61 8.26
C VAL A 35 -3.01 -7.64 7.09
N TYR A 36 -4.20 -7.24 6.66
CA TYR A 36 -4.37 -6.29 5.56
C TYR A 36 -4.16 -4.87 6.06
N LEU A 37 -3.43 -4.06 5.29
CA LEU A 37 -3.62 -2.62 5.34
C LEU A 37 -5.02 -2.30 4.87
N HIS A 38 -5.64 -1.33 5.55
CA HIS A 38 -6.98 -0.91 5.21
C HIS A 38 -7.05 -0.30 3.81
N ASP A 39 -8.01 -0.78 3.01
CA ASP A 39 -8.25 -0.34 1.64
C ASP A 39 -8.57 1.16 1.56
N MET A 40 -8.28 1.74 0.39
CA MET A 40 -8.55 3.14 0.05
C MET A 40 -10.02 3.35 -0.33
N VAL A 41 -10.91 3.11 0.62
CA VAL A 41 -12.36 3.32 0.46
C VAL A 41 -12.80 4.66 1.05
N SER A 42 -13.79 5.29 0.41
CA SER A 42 -14.35 6.56 0.88
C SER A 42 -14.97 6.41 2.26
N GLY A 43 -14.74 7.39 3.14
CA GLY A 43 -15.34 7.46 4.47
C GLY A 43 -14.67 6.60 5.56
N ALA A 44 -13.59 5.88 5.25
CA ALA A 44 -12.89 5.03 6.24
C ALA A 44 -11.45 5.47 6.53
N GLU A 45 -11.07 6.70 6.16
CA GLU A 45 -9.69 7.16 6.24
C GLU A 45 -9.14 7.20 7.68
N GLU A 46 -10.00 7.50 8.64
CA GLU A 46 -9.65 7.59 10.06
C GLU A 46 -9.07 6.31 10.65
N PHE A 47 -9.50 5.15 10.12
CA PHE A 47 -9.04 3.81 10.51
C PHE A 47 -7.76 3.39 9.80
N ARG A 48 -7.33 4.10 8.76
CA ARG A 48 -6.16 3.69 7.97
C ARG A 48 -4.87 3.96 8.73
N THR A 49 -3.91 3.06 8.54
CA THR A 49 -2.51 3.20 8.98
C THR A 49 -1.60 3.43 7.77
N SER A 50 -0.45 4.08 7.98
CA SER A 50 0.55 4.25 6.93
C SER A 50 1.31 2.94 6.67
N LEU A 51 1.88 2.82 5.47
CA LEU A 51 2.73 1.70 5.08
C LEU A 51 3.95 1.59 6.00
N HIS A 52 4.59 2.73 6.32
CA HIS A 52 5.69 2.77 7.28
C HIS A 52 5.30 2.14 8.62
N PHE A 53 4.15 2.53 9.15
CA PHE A 53 3.68 2.06 10.45
C PHE A 53 3.48 0.54 10.45
N ALA A 54 2.85 0.00 9.41
CA ALA A 54 2.64 -1.43 9.28
C ALA A 54 3.95 -2.21 9.20
N VAL A 55 4.94 -1.70 8.46
CA VAL A 55 6.28 -2.30 8.38
C VAL A 55 6.98 -2.30 9.75
N GLU A 56 6.90 -1.21 10.50
CA GLU A 56 7.49 -1.14 11.85
C GLU A 56 6.78 -2.07 12.84
N LEU A 57 5.45 -2.11 12.83
CA LEU A 57 4.68 -3.03 13.67
C LEU A 57 5.01 -4.50 13.36
N GLU A 58 5.09 -4.85 12.08
CA GLU A 58 5.47 -6.20 11.64
C GLU A 58 6.88 -6.58 12.15
N LYS A 59 7.86 -5.67 12.04
CA LYS A 59 9.22 -5.89 12.55
C LYS A 59 9.24 -6.12 14.06
N LEU A 60 8.46 -5.35 14.82
CA LEU A 60 8.41 -5.45 16.28
C LEU A 60 7.74 -6.76 16.74
N LEU A 61 6.73 -7.23 16.01
CA LEU A 61 6.07 -8.52 16.29
C LEU A 61 6.90 -9.73 15.85
N ARG A 62 7.73 -9.56 14.82
CA ARG A 62 8.53 -10.64 14.25
C ARG A 62 9.57 -11.12 15.27
N GLY A 63 9.40 -12.37 15.70
CA GLY A 63 10.23 -12.99 16.74
C GLY A 63 9.54 -13.12 18.09
N CYS A 64 8.39 -12.47 18.30
CA CYS A 64 7.59 -12.62 19.52
C CYS A 64 6.82 -13.96 19.57
N THR A 65 6.52 -14.54 18.41
CA THR A 65 5.80 -15.82 18.26
C THR A 65 6.57 -16.79 17.37
N ALA A 66 6.13 -18.06 17.32
CA ALA A 66 6.68 -19.02 16.37
C ALA A 66 6.57 -18.49 14.93
N GLY A 67 7.64 -18.65 14.14
CA GLY A 67 7.73 -18.03 12.82
C GLY A 67 6.60 -18.41 11.85
N PHE A 68 6.09 -19.66 11.95
CA PHE A 68 4.97 -20.11 11.13
C PHE A 68 3.62 -19.50 11.56
N ASN A 69 3.51 -18.95 12.77
CA ASN A 69 2.31 -18.24 13.24
C ASN A 69 2.35 -16.74 12.91
N MET A 70 3.48 -16.22 12.43
CA MET A 70 3.59 -14.81 12.06
C MET A 70 2.75 -14.54 10.81
N PRO A 71 1.68 -13.72 10.89
CA PRO A 71 0.90 -13.39 9.71
C PRO A 71 1.70 -12.52 8.75
N GLN A 72 1.36 -12.58 7.47
CA GLN A 72 1.93 -11.69 6.47
C GLN A 72 1.16 -10.36 6.49
N PHE A 73 1.88 -9.27 6.72
CA PHE A 73 1.32 -7.93 6.55
C PHE A 73 1.29 -7.60 5.07
N ILE A 74 0.10 -7.34 4.54
CA ILE A 74 -0.11 -7.17 3.10
C ILE A 74 -0.93 -5.93 2.79
N VAL A 75 -0.74 -5.43 1.57
CA VAL A 75 -1.58 -4.41 0.94
C VAL A 75 -2.27 -5.04 -0.27
N ASP A 76 -3.56 -4.76 -0.46
CA ASP A 76 -4.25 -5.07 -1.71
C ASP A 76 -4.13 -3.86 -2.65
N LEU A 77 -3.39 -4.03 -3.74
CA LEU A 77 -3.11 -2.92 -4.63
C LEU A 77 -4.27 -2.69 -5.59
N PRO A 78 -4.65 -1.42 -5.80
CA PRO A 78 -5.73 -1.08 -6.72
C PRO A 78 -5.40 -1.50 -8.15
N ASN A 79 -6.43 -1.51 -9.00
CA ASN A 79 -6.32 -1.79 -10.45
C ASN A 79 -5.76 -3.19 -10.75
N GLY A 80 -6.00 -4.13 -9.84
CA GLY A 80 -5.62 -5.53 -10.02
C GLY A 80 -4.17 -5.84 -9.71
N GLY A 81 -3.39 -4.93 -9.09
CA GLY A 81 -1.99 -5.15 -8.71
C GLY A 81 -1.75 -6.36 -7.80
N GLY A 82 -2.82 -6.80 -7.13
CA GLY A 82 -2.87 -7.98 -6.31
C GLY A 82 -2.31 -7.74 -4.91
N LYS A 83 -2.25 -8.81 -4.12
CA LYS A 83 -1.78 -8.78 -2.74
C LYS A 83 -0.26 -8.75 -2.71
N ARG A 84 0.31 -7.72 -2.10
CA ARG A 84 1.76 -7.57 -1.95
C ARG A 84 2.12 -7.43 -0.48
N LEU A 85 3.33 -7.85 -0.12
CA LEU A 85 3.84 -7.63 1.23
C LEU A 85 4.06 -6.13 1.44
N VAL A 86 3.76 -5.64 2.64
CA VAL A 86 3.98 -4.22 2.97
C VAL A 86 5.45 -3.82 2.86
N SER A 87 6.37 -4.78 2.94
CA SER A 87 7.81 -4.60 2.81
C SER A 87 8.34 -4.76 1.37
N SER A 88 7.50 -5.13 0.40
CA SER A 88 7.93 -5.36 -0.99
C SER A 88 7.69 -4.18 -1.93
N PHE A 89 7.68 -2.95 -1.41
CA PHE A 89 7.62 -1.75 -2.25
C PHE A 89 8.97 -1.54 -2.95
N ASP A 90 8.95 -1.02 -4.17
CA ASP A 90 10.15 -0.65 -4.93
C ASP A 90 10.65 0.73 -4.53
N SER A 91 9.72 1.63 -4.17
CA SER A 91 10.02 2.97 -3.70
C SER A 91 8.90 3.44 -2.79
N TYR A 92 9.25 4.22 -1.79
CA TYR A 92 8.29 4.79 -0.85
C TYR A 92 8.81 6.13 -0.34
N ASP A 93 8.01 7.17 -0.53
CA ASP A 93 8.27 8.50 -0.02
C ASP A 93 7.33 8.79 1.15
N ARG A 94 7.91 8.89 2.35
CA ARG A 94 7.18 9.13 3.60
C ARG A 94 6.60 10.54 3.72
N GLN A 95 7.15 11.52 2.99
CA GLN A 95 6.62 12.88 3.07
C GLN A 95 5.33 12.99 2.27
N THR A 96 5.29 12.35 1.10
CA THR A 96 4.12 12.33 0.20
C THR A 96 3.15 11.20 0.50
N GLY A 97 3.60 10.15 1.19
CA GLY A 97 2.81 8.95 1.48
C GLY A 97 2.63 8.04 0.26
N ILE A 98 3.38 8.27 -0.82
CA ILE A 98 3.25 7.51 -2.06
C ILE A 98 4.21 6.33 -2.03
N SER A 99 3.65 5.13 -2.14
CA SER A 99 4.42 3.89 -2.29
C SER A 99 4.17 3.28 -3.66
N ILE A 100 5.25 2.75 -4.26
CA ILE A 100 5.28 2.19 -5.60
C ILE A 100 5.61 0.70 -5.52
N PHE A 101 4.80 -0.12 -6.16
CA PHE A 101 4.97 -1.55 -6.29
C PHE A 101 4.95 -1.95 -7.75
N ARG A 102 5.67 -3.02 -8.10
CA ARG A 102 5.49 -3.73 -9.37
C ARG A 102 4.75 -5.06 -9.15
N SER A 103 4.14 -5.62 -10.18
CA SER A 103 3.53 -6.97 -10.14
C SER A 103 3.99 -7.82 -11.33
N PRO A 104 4.89 -8.79 -11.11
CA PRO A 104 5.53 -9.56 -12.20
C PRO A 104 4.54 -10.26 -13.15
N GLN A 105 3.40 -10.73 -12.62
CA GLN A 105 2.42 -11.51 -13.39
C GLN A 105 1.55 -10.65 -14.32
N ILE A 106 1.28 -9.41 -13.91
CA ILE A 106 0.43 -8.49 -14.69
C ILE A 106 1.24 -7.84 -15.79
N THR A 107 2.50 -7.53 -15.50
CA THR A 107 3.49 -7.05 -16.46
C THR A 107 3.58 -7.96 -17.67
N ARG A 108 3.69 -9.27 -17.45
CA ARG A 108 3.80 -10.25 -18.53
C ARG A 108 2.57 -10.27 -19.44
N ARG A 109 1.35 -10.22 -18.88
CA ARG A 109 0.10 -10.22 -19.65
C ARG A 109 -0.11 -8.93 -20.45
N LYS A 110 0.27 -7.77 -19.90
CA LYS A 110 0.09 -6.47 -20.56
C LYS A 110 1.09 -6.24 -21.70
N LEU A 111 2.33 -6.73 -21.56
CA LEU A 111 3.33 -6.72 -22.63
C LEU A 111 2.86 -7.45 -23.90
N GLU A 112 2.01 -8.48 -23.74
CA GLU A 112 1.48 -9.26 -24.86
C GLU A 112 0.29 -8.59 -25.57
N GLN A 113 -0.40 -7.61 -24.96
CA GLN A 113 -1.70 -7.10 -25.45
C GLN A 113 -1.76 -5.57 -25.70
N SER A 114 -0.89 -4.72 -25.13
CA SER A 114 -0.94 -3.27 -25.42
C SER A 114 0.35 -2.49 -25.05
N LYS A 115 0.69 -1.47 -25.87
CA LYS A 115 1.91 -0.65 -25.80
C LYS A 115 1.95 0.42 -24.70
N THR A 116 0.99 0.49 -23.78
CA THR A 116 0.85 1.62 -22.85
C THR A 116 0.16 1.21 -21.55
N SER A 117 0.93 0.72 -20.58
CA SER A 117 0.64 0.98 -19.16
C SER A 117 1.84 0.54 -18.35
N THR A 118 2.42 1.47 -17.59
CA THR A 118 3.51 1.20 -16.67
C THR A 118 3.11 0.13 -15.66
N ASP A 119 4.01 -0.80 -15.38
CA ASP A 119 3.86 -1.91 -14.41
C ASP A 119 3.80 -1.47 -12.94
N LEU A 120 3.48 -0.20 -12.71
CA LEU A 120 3.54 0.47 -11.43
C LEU A 120 2.15 0.51 -10.82
N PHE A 121 2.09 0.13 -9.56
CA PHE A 121 0.92 0.15 -8.72
C PHE A 121 1.22 1.00 -7.50
N PHE A 122 0.23 1.78 -7.07
CA PHE A 122 0.41 2.77 -6.02
C PHE A 122 -0.46 2.43 -4.82
N TYR A 123 0.09 2.68 -3.64
CA TYR A 123 -0.68 2.79 -2.42
C TYR A 123 -0.36 4.13 -1.74
N PHE A 124 -1.41 4.79 -1.26
CA PHE A 124 -1.33 6.13 -0.70
C PHE A 124 -1.63 6.08 0.79
N ASP A 125 -0.71 6.55 1.62
CA ASP A 125 -0.92 6.65 3.07
C ASP A 125 -2.08 7.61 3.41
N PRO A 126 -2.68 7.49 4.62
CA PRO A 126 -3.69 8.44 5.06
C PRO A 126 -3.12 9.86 5.23
N LEU A 127 -3.92 10.88 4.93
CA LEU A 127 -3.53 12.30 4.94
C LEU A 127 -2.86 12.75 6.24
N ARG A 128 -3.39 12.31 7.38
CA ARG A 128 -2.82 12.63 8.70
C ARG A 128 -1.37 12.16 8.90
N SER A 129 -0.88 11.26 8.05
CA SER A 129 0.45 10.67 8.17
C SER A 129 1.47 11.25 7.18
N ILE A 130 1.03 12.08 6.24
CA ILE A 130 1.90 12.77 5.27
C ILE A 130 2.19 14.21 5.74
N SER A 131 3.17 14.88 5.14
CA SER A 131 3.54 16.23 5.58
C SER A 131 2.47 17.27 5.24
N GLU A 132 2.35 18.32 6.05
CA GLU A 132 1.35 19.39 5.89
C GLU A 132 1.35 20.02 4.50
N LYS A 133 2.53 20.09 3.87
CA LYS A 133 2.68 20.56 2.49
C LYS A 133 1.79 19.79 1.51
N TYR A 134 1.77 18.47 1.61
CA TYR A 134 1.07 17.59 0.66
C TYR A 134 -0.39 17.34 1.05
N GLN A 135 -0.79 17.58 2.30
CA GLN A 135 -2.18 17.44 2.75
C GLN A 135 -3.15 18.40 2.03
N ASN A 136 -2.65 19.55 1.60
CA ASN A 136 -3.44 20.60 0.96
C ASN A 136 -3.39 20.57 -0.57
N TYR A 137 -2.79 19.53 -1.17
CA TYR A 137 -2.69 19.42 -2.63
C TYR A 137 -4.08 19.19 -3.24
N ASN A 138 -4.39 19.93 -4.30
CA ASN A 138 -5.56 19.64 -5.12
C ASN A 138 -5.29 18.45 -6.07
N ALA A 139 -6.34 17.98 -6.76
CA ALA A 139 -6.25 16.83 -7.65
C ALA A 139 -5.19 16.97 -8.76
N THR A 140 -5.03 18.18 -9.33
CA THR A 140 -4.04 18.45 -10.38
C THR A 140 -2.62 18.35 -9.83
N GLN A 141 -2.35 19.03 -8.71
CA GLN A 141 -1.04 19.00 -8.06
C GLN A 141 -0.67 17.58 -7.60
N PHE A 142 -1.64 16.81 -7.11
CA PHE A 142 -1.41 15.42 -6.73
C PHE A 142 -1.10 14.53 -7.95
N THR A 143 -1.79 14.76 -9.07
CA THR A 143 -1.50 14.05 -10.32
C THR A 143 -0.10 14.35 -10.83
N GLU A 144 0.32 15.61 -10.79
CA GLU A 144 1.69 16.04 -11.14
C GLU A 144 2.73 15.36 -10.24
N LEU A 145 2.50 15.34 -8.92
CA LEU A 145 3.36 14.66 -7.96
C LEU A 145 3.52 13.16 -8.24
N VAL A 146 2.42 12.46 -8.55
CA VAL A 146 2.47 11.03 -8.91
C VAL A 146 3.25 10.83 -10.21
N ASN A 147 3.08 11.71 -11.20
CA ASN A 147 3.83 11.66 -12.45
C ASN A 147 5.34 11.86 -12.23
N GLU A 148 5.73 12.80 -11.37
CA GLU A 148 7.13 13.00 -10.98
C GLU A 148 7.72 11.75 -10.32
N GLN A 149 6.98 11.10 -9.42
CA GLN A 149 7.40 9.86 -8.76
C GLN A 149 7.55 8.70 -9.75
N ILE A 150 6.67 8.60 -10.75
CA ILE A 150 6.78 7.63 -11.85
C ILE A 150 8.09 7.83 -12.61
N ILE A 151 8.37 9.06 -13.03
CA ILE A 151 9.57 9.41 -13.80
C ILE A 151 10.82 9.10 -12.99
N ASN A 152 10.84 9.44 -11.71
CA ASN A 152 11.97 9.18 -10.82
C ASN A 152 12.20 7.68 -10.58
N SER A 153 11.13 6.91 -10.41
CA SER A 153 11.21 5.44 -10.28
C SER A 153 11.79 4.79 -11.55
N GLN A 154 11.42 5.28 -12.73
CA GLN A 154 11.94 4.79 -14.02
C GLN A 154 13.42 5.15 -14.25
N LYS A 155 13.85 6.34 -13.82
CA LYS A 155 15.26 6.76 -13.89
C LYS A 155 16.17 5.89 -13.01
N ASN A 156 15.68 5.50 -11.83
CA ASN A 156 16.43 4.60 -10.93
C ASN A 156 16.42 3.15 -11.41
N SER A 157 15.41 2.72 -12.18
CA SER A 157 15.36 1.39 -12.80
C SER A 157 16.06 1.33 -14.17
N ARG A 158 17.15 2.10 -14.40
CA ARG A 158 17.95 2.06 -15.65
C ARG A 158 18.74 0.75 -15.80
N SER A 159 18.01 -0.33 -15.96
CA SER A 159 18.19 -1.31 -17.03
C SER A 159 16.79 -1.54 -17.65
N VAL A 160 16.64 -1.19 -18.94
CA VAL A 160 15.48 -1.41 -19.84
C VAL A 160 14.66 -0.16 -20.25
N MET A 161 15.16 0.46 -21.35
CA MET A 161 14.49 1.06 -22.54
C MET A 161 13.52 2.27 -22.44
N PRO A 162 13.43 3.12 -23.50
CA PRO A 162 13.10 4.54 -23.35
C PRO A 162 11.65 4.94 -23.64
N GLU A 163 11.33 6.09 -23.03
CA GLU A 163 10.22 7.05 -23.15
C GLU A 163 9.11 6.83 -24.19
N LYS A 164 7.86 6.76 -23.68
CA LYS A 164 6.66 7.27 -24.38
C LYS A 164 5.72 7.93 -23.37
N ASN A 165 5.22 9.11 -23.74
CA ASN A 165 4.28 9.94 -22.98
C ASN A 165 3.16 9.12 -22.32
N ILE A 166 3.10 9.18 -20.98
CA ILE A 166 2.11 8.51 -20.15
C ILE A 166 0.97 9.51 -19.89
N LEU A 167 -0.10 9.41 -20.67
CA LEU A 167 -1.39 9.98 -20.31
C LEU A 167 -2.10 8.98 -19.37
N LEU A 168 -2.07 9.23 -18.07
CA LEU A 168 -2.99 8.59 -17.13
C LEU A 168 -4.40 9.14 -17.40
N LYS A 169 -5.29 8.31 -17.95
CA LYS A 169 -6.74 8.53 -17.81
C LYS A 169 -7.09 8.25 -16.35
N CYS A 170 -6.99 9.27 -15.49
CA CYS A 170 -7.85 9.34 -14.32
C CYS A 170 -9.27 9.44 -14.85
N GLU A 171 -10.09 8.40 -14.65
CA GLU A 171 -11.50 8.53 -14.97
C GLU A 171 -12.11 9.64 -14.09
N PRO A 172 -12.85 10.61 -14.67
CA PRO A 172 -13.32 11.81 -13.98
C PRO A 172 -14.34 11.56 -12.85
N ASN A 173 -14.63 10.31 -12.49
CA ASN A 173 -15.69 9.94 -11.56
C ASN A 173 -15.23 9.36 -10.21
N THR A 174 -13.93 9.22 -9.95
CA THR A 174 -13.46 9.06 -8.55
C THR A 174 -13.42 10.45 -7.91
N ASN A 175 -14.55 10.85 -7.34
CA ASN A 175 -14.64 12.01 -6.45
C ASN A 175 -13.75 11.80 -5.21
N PHE A 176 -12.44 11.97 -5.35
CA PHE A 176 -11.55 12.32 -4.25
C PHE A 176 -11.85 13.77 -3.87
N ARG A 177 -13.00 13.98 -3.26
CA ARG A 177 -13.30 15.22 -2.55
C ARG A 177 -12.54 15.13 -1.23
N PHE A 178 -11.34 15.68 -1.20
CA PHE A 178 -10.75 16.20 0.03
C PHE A 178 -11.69 17.31 0.52
N LYS A 179 -12.73 16.95 1.27
CA LYS A 179 -13.52 17.89 2.05
C LYS A 179 -13.26 17.58 3.51
N SER A 180 -12.57 18.50 4.17
CA SER A 180 -12.72 18.71 5.60
C SER A 180 -14.18 18.99 5.91
N ILE A 181 -14.80 18.15 6.73
CA ILE A 181 -15.95 18.48 7.56
C ILE A 181 -15.62 17.93 8.94
#